data_AF-A0A3B9V0Z9-F1
#
_entry.id   AF-A0A3B9V0Z9-F1
#
_cell.length_a   1.000
_cell.length_b   1.000
_cell.length_c   1.000
_cell.angle_alpha   90.00
_cell.angle_beta   90.00
_cell.angle_gamma   90.00
#
_symmetry.space_group_name_H-M   'P 1'
#
loop_
_entity.id
_entity.type
_entity.pdbx_description
1 polymer ?
#
loop_
_entity_poly.entity_id
_entity_poly.type
_entity_poly.pdbx_seq_one_letter_code
_entity_poly.pdbx_strand_id
1 'polypeptide(L)'
;MDFFSAIPLPLWIAALLAFYVAWAIGANDVANAMGTSVGSGALTVGGAIIVAAIFEFAGAFLAGGHVTDTVRKGMLDMSLLGREELIYGMMASLASAGTLLIGATRFGLPISTTHAIVGAIVGFGAVAIGIDAVNWPKVLQISLSWITSPLLAGVIAFAIFHLIRSTILNKSNPVHQIRKYGPAFFFFVFFIIGLVTLFKGLKHINLDLDLMEA
;
A
#
# COMPACT_ATOMS: atom_id res chain seq x y z
N MET A 1 -14.91 -33.33 7.74
CA MET A 1 -15.45 -32.31 6.80
C MET A 1 -16.10 -31.15 7.55
N ASP A 2 -16.01 -31.12 8.88
CA ASP A 2 -16.73 -30.18 9.76
C ASP A 2 -16.05 -28.81 9.94
N PHE A 3 -14.79 -28.68 9.53
CA PHE A 3 -14.07 -27.40 9.61
C PHE A 3 -14.64 -26.35 8.64
N PHE A 4 -14.95 -26.76 7.41
CA PHE A 4 -15.45 -25.85 6.37
C PHE A 4 -16.92 -25.45 6.60
N SER A 5 -17.72 -26.35 7.19
CA SER A 5 -19.12 -26.08 7.55
C SER A 5 -19.27 -25.25 8.84
N ALA A 6 -18.23 -25.18 9.69
CA ALA A 6 -18.20 -24.32 10.87
C ALA A 6 -17.92 -22.85 10.55
N ILE A 7 -17.39 -22.54 9.36
CA ILE A 7 -17.10 -21.17 8.95
C ILE A 7 -18.37 -20.52 8.39
N PRO A 8 -18.82 -19.37 8.94
CA PRO A 8 -19.98 -18.66 8.42
C PRO A 8 -19.81 -18.28 6.94
N LEU A 9 -20.87 -18.43 6.15
CA LEU A 9 -20.88 -18.06 4.73
C LEU A 9 -20.36 -16.63 4.45
N PRO A 10 -20.70 -15.59 5.24
CA PRO A 10 -20.16 -14.25 5.02
C PRO A 10 -18.63 -14.19 5.07
N LEU A 11 -17.98 -15.05 5.87
CA LEU A 11 -16.51 -15.06 5.95
C LEU A 11 -15.87 -15.66 4.70
N TRP A 12 -16.49 -16.69 4.10
CA TRP A 12 -16.07 -17.23 2.81
C TRP A 12 -16.17 -16.19 1.70
N ILE A 13 -17.28 -15.45 1.65
CA ILE A 13 -17.49 -14.38 0.67
C ILE A 13 -16.48 -13.26 0.88
N ALA A 14 -16.26 -12.83 2.13
CA ALA A 14 -15.28 -11.81 2.46
C ALA A 14 -13.86 -12.23 2.05
N ALA A 15 -13.48 -13.49 2.26
CA ALA A 15 -12.18 -14.02 1.85
C ALA A 15 -12.01 -14.00 0.33
N LEU A 16 -13.04 -14.41 -0.43
CA LEU A 16 -13.03 -14.36 -1.89
C LEU A 16 -12.93 -12.92 -2.41
N LEU A 17 -13.66 -11.98 -1.80
CA LEU A 17 -13.60 -10.56 -2.15
C LEU A 17 -12.25 -9.94 -1.80
N ALA A 18 -11.67 -10.29 -0.64
CA ALA A 18 -10.33 -9.85 -0.27
C ALA A 18 -9.28 -10.35 -1.26
N PHE A 19 -9.38 -11.61 -1.69
CA PHE A 19 -8.50 -12.17 -2.73
C PHE A 19 -8.69 -11.44 -4.07
N TYR A 20 -9.93 -11.19 -4.48
CA TYR A 20 -10.25 -10.44 -5.70
C TYR A 20 -9.64 -9.03 -5.67
N VAL A 21 -9.78 -8.30 -4.56
CA VAL A 21 -9.18 -6.98 -4.38
C VAL A 21 -7.65 -7.04 -4.37
N ALA A 22 -7.05 -8.03 -3.69
CA ALA A 22 -5.60 -8.20 -3.67
C ALA A 22 -5.05 -8.45 -5.08
N TRP A 23 -5.74 -9.26 -5.89
CA TRP A 23 -5.41 -9.45 -7.29
C TRP A 23 -5.54 -8.16 -8.10
N ALA A 24 -6.62 -7.40 -7.91
CA ALA A 24 -6.84 -6.13 -8.59
C ALA A 24 -5.76 -5.08 -8.24
N ILE A 25 -5.37 -5.00 -6.96
CA ILE A 25 -4.27 -4.15 -6.49
C ILE A 25 -2.96 -4.55 -7.18
N GLY A 26 -2.61 -5.84 -7.18
CA GLY A 26 -1.38 -6.30 -7.82
C GLY A 26 -1.34 -6.00 -9.32
N ALA A 27 -2.48 -6.14 -10.01
CA ALA A 27 -2.58 -5.83 -11.44
C ALA A 27 -2.42 -4.34 -11.75
N ASN A 28 -2.94 -3.45 -10.90
CA ASN A 28 -2.84 -2.00 -11.06
C ASN A 28 -1.47 -1.45 -10.61
N ASP A 29 -0.94 -1.93 -9.48
CA ASP A 29 0.19 -1.29 -8.79
C ASP A 29 1.56 -1.83 -9.21
N VAL A 30 1.64 -3.01 -9.87
CA VAL A 30 2.94 -3.55 -10.33
C VAL A 30 3.69 -2.58 -11.26
N ALA A 31 2.96 -1.79 -12.04
CA ALA A 31 3.54 -0.77 -12.91
C ALA A 31 4.23 0.35 -12.11
N ASN A 32 3.74 0.66 -10.91
CA ASN A 32 4.31 1.70 -10.05
C ASN A 32 5.68 1.26 -9.48
N ALA A 33 5.80 -0.02 -9.09
CA ALA A 33 7.03 -0.56 -8.51
C ALA A 33 8.08 -0.93 -9.58
N MET A 34 7.64 -1.51 -10.71
CA MET A 34 8.55 -2.11 -11.69
C MET A 34 8.65 -1.34 -13.02
N GLY A 35 7.85 -0.31 -13.22
CA GLY A 35 7.79 0.44 -14.48
C GLY A 35 9.13 1.05 -14.90
N THR A 36 9.91 1.56 -13.94
CA THR A 36 11.24 2.12 -14.20
C THR A 36 12.25 1.03 -14.60
N SER A 37 12.25 -0.11 -13.91
CA SER A 37 13.14 -1.24 -14.19
C SER A 37 12.88 -1.89 -15.55
N VAL A 38 11.60 -2.03 -15.91
CA VAL A 38 11.20 -2.53 -17.24
C VAL A 38 11.48 -1.47 -18.31
N GLY A 39 11.10 -0.21 -18.05
CA GLY A 39 11.28 0.90 -18.98
C GLY A 39 12.74 1.23 -19.30
N SER A 40 13.67 1.00 -18.35
CA SER A 40 15.11 1.15 -18.57
C SER A 40 15.74 -0.06 -19.26
N GLY A 41 15.00 -1.15 -19.48
CA GLY A 41 15.51 -2.41 -20.01
C GLY A 41 16.36 -3.22 -19.01
N ALA A 42 16.32 -2.89 -17.72
CA ALA A 42 17.06 -3.62 -16.69
C ALA A 42 16.41 -4.99 -16.39
N LEU A 43 15.09 -5.09 -16.54
CA LEU A 43 14.32 -6.33 -16.39
C LEU A 43 13.35 -6.51 -17.55
N THR A 44 13.08 -7.77 -17.90
CA THR A 44 11.94 -8.10 -18.76
C THR A 44 10.64 -7.99 -17.97
N VAL A 45 9.51 -7.88 -18.67
CA VAL A 45 8.17 -7.88 -18.03
C VAL A 45 7.97 -9.12 -17.15
N GLY A 46 8.35 -10.30 -17.63
CA GLY A 46 8.24 -11.54 -16.85
C GLY A 46 9.13 -11.53 -15.59
N GLY A 47 10.37 -11.04 -15.71
CA GLY A 47 11.27 -10.90 -14.55
C GLY A 47 10.73 -9.92 -13.52
N ALA A 48 10.20 -8.79 -13.96
CA ALA A 48 9.57 -7.80 -13.10
C ALA A 48 8.37 -8.37 -12.32
N ILE A 49 7.53 -9.20 -12.95
CA ILE A 49 6.40 -9.86 -12.29
C ILE A 49 6.87 -10.78 -11.16
N ILE A 50 7.92 -11.59 -11.38
CA ILE A 50 8.45 -12.51 -10.35
C ILE A 50 9.02 -11.72 -9.16
N VAL A 51 9.81 -10.68 -9.44
CA VAL A 51 10.39 -9.82 -8.40
C VAL A 51 9.26 -9.13 -7.61
N ALA A 52 8.28 -8.56 -8.30
CA ALA A 52 7.13 -7.92 -7.66
C ALA A 52 6.36 -8.91 -6.78
N ALA A 53 6.05 -10.11 -7.28
CA ALA A 53 5.33 -11.11 -6.50
C ALA A 53 6.03 -11.46 -5.17
N ILE A 54 7.35 -11.61 -5.18
CA ILE A 54 8.13 -11.94 -3.98
C ILE A 54 8.16 -10.75 -3.01
N PHE A 55 8.53 -9.56 -3.50
CA PHE A 55 8.76 -8.41 -2.62
C PHE A 55 7.48 -7.70 -2.18
N GLU A 56 6.42 -7.68 -3.00
CA GLU A 56 5.10 -7.18 -2.59
C GLU A 56 4.48 -8.11 -1.53
N PHE A 57 4.59 -9.44 -1.70
CA PHE A 57 4.16 -10.37 -0.67
C PHE A 57 4.95 -10.19 0.63
N ALA A 58 6.28 -10.08 0.54
CA ALA A 58 7.12 -9.84 1.72
C ALA A 58 6.77 -8.51 2.39
N GLY A 59 6.55 -7.44 1.64
CA GLY A 59 6.15 -6.13 2.17
C GLY A 59 4.77 -6.18 2.82
N ALA A 60 3.79 -6.82 2.19
CA ALA A 60 2.45 -6.98 2.75
C ALA A 60 2.47 -7.80 4.05
N PHE A 61 3.23 -8.89 4.08
CA PHE A 61 3.35 -9.74 5.26
C PHE A 61 4.11 -9.06 6.39
N LEU A 62 5.25 -8.43 6.09
CA LEU A 62 6.13 -7.84 7.09
C LEU A 62 5.65 -6.48 7.57
N ALA A 63 5.05 -5.62 6.73
CA ALA A 63 4.77 -4.22 7.07
C ALA A 63 3.32 -3.77 6.82
N GLY A 64 2.45 -4.65 6.32
CA GLY A 64 1.08 -4.31 5.93
C GLY A 64 0.13 -3.96 7.08
N GLY A 65 0.39 -4.47 8.30
CA GLY A 65 -0.55 -4.37 9.43
C GLY A 65 -0.93 -2.95 9.83
N HIS A 66 0.01 -2.00 9.79
CA HIS A 66 -0.25 -0.60 10.15
C HIS A 66 -1.19 0.12 9.18
N VAL A 67 -1.07 -0.16 7.88
CA VAL A 67 -1.95 0.43 6.87
C VAL A 67 -3.36 -0.15 7.01
N THR A 68 -3.46 -1.47 7.21
CA THR A 68 -4.74 -2.14 7.49
C THR A 68 -5.42 -1.54 8.72
N ASP A 69 -4.67 -1.27 9.79
CA ASP A 69 -5.21 -0.64 10.99
C ASP A 69 -5.75 0.77 10.73
N THR A 70 -5.06 1.55 9.89
CA THR A 70 -5.49 2.91 9.53
C THR A 70 -6.76 2.88 8.67
N VAL A 71 -6.89 1.92 7.75
CA VAL A 71 -8.08 1.76 6.91
C VAL A 71 -9.25 1.17 7.72
N ARG A 72 -8.99 0.26 8.66
CA ARG A 72 -10.05 -0.35 9.46
C ARG A 72 -10.57 0.58 10.55
N LYS A 73 -9.70 1.37 11.20
CA LYS A 73 -10.04 2.12 12.41
C LYS A 73 -10.27 3.60 12.13
N GLY A 74 -11.40 4.11 12.62
CA GLY A 74 -11.63 5.53 12.80
C GLY A 74 -12.25 6.28 11.62
N MET A 75 -12.57 5.63 10.50
CA MET A 75 -13.31 6.27 9.39
C MET A 75 -14.83 6.29 9.64
N LEU A 76 -15.35 5.26 10.30
CA LEU A 76 -16.75 5.12 10.67
C LEU A 76 -16.87 4.92 12.17
N ASP A 77 -17.90 5.49 12.78
CA ASP A 77 -18.29 5.15 14.14
C ASP A 77 -18.94 3.75 14.15
N MET A 78 -18.15 2.74 14.53
CA MET A 78 -18.60 1.35 14.57
C MET A 78 -19.67 1.10 15.64
N SER A 79 -19.85 2.01 16.60
CA SER A 79 -20.89 1.86 17.64
C SER A 79 -22.31 2.06 17.08
N LEU A 80 -22.42 2.74 15.93
CA LEU A 80 -23.69 3.01 15.25
C LEU A 80 -24.09 1.89 14.28
N LEU A 81 -23.23 0.90 14.05
CA LEU A 81 -23.47 -0.22 13.14
C LEU A 81 -23.71 -1.51 13.92
N GLY A 82 -24.77 -2.23 13.55
CA GLY A 82 -24.88 -3.62 13.94
C GLY A 82 -23.79 -4.47 13.27
N ARG A 83 -23.56 -5.66 13.84
CA ARG A 83 -22.50 -6.58 13.38
C ARG A 83 -22.70 -6.99 11.92
N GLU A 84 -23.94 -7.24 11.52
CA GLU A 84 -24.26 -7.69 10.17
C GLU A 84 -24.09 -6.56 9.15
N GLU A 85 -24.57 -5.34 9.44
CA GLU A 85 -24.39 -4.19 8.54
C GLU A 85 -22.91 -3.87 8.33
N LEU A 86 -22.08 -3.99 9.38
CA LEU A 86 -20.64 -3.79 9.25
C LEU A 86 -19.99 -4.85 8.34
N ILE A 87 -20.36 -6.12 8.49
CA ILE A 87 -19.82 -7.22 7.65
C ILE A 87 -20.22 -7.00 6.19
N TYR A 88 -21.51 -6.76 5.92
CA TYR A 88 -22.00 -6.53 4.57
C TYR A 88 -21.43 -5.25 3.95
N GLY A 89 -21.32 -4.18 4.73
CA GLY A 89 -20.73 -2.92 4.29
C GLY A 89 -19.26 -3.02 3.90
N MET A 90 -18.47 -3.76 4.68
CA MET A 90 -17.06 -3.99 4.36
C MET A 90 -16.90 -4.90 3.13
N MET A 91 -17.75 -5.93 2.98
CA MET A 91 -17.77 -6.74 1.77
C MET A 91 -18.17 -5.92 0.53
N ALA A 92 -19.19 -5.07 0.63
CA ALA A 92 -19.59 -4.17 -0.44
C ALA A 92 -18.47 -3.18 -0.79
N SER A 93 -17.74 -2.68 0.21
CA SER A 93 -16.60 -1.79 0.01
C SER A 93 -15.47 -2.48 -0.75
N LEU A 94 -15.14 -3.72 -0.40
CA LEU A 94 -14.17 -4.55 -1.13
C LEU A 94 -14.62 -4.78 -2.58
N ALA A 95 -15.87 -5.21 -2.78
CA ALA A 95 -16.42 -5.46 -4.11
C ALA A 95 -16.38 -4.22 -5.01
N SER A 96 -16.79 -3.06 -4.46
CA SER A 96 -16.79 -1.78 -5.16
C SER A 96 -15.37 -1.34 -5.55
N ALA A 97 -14.44 -1.33 -4.57
CA ALA A 97 -13.05 -0.94 -4.81
C ALA A 97 -12.36 -1.87 -5.81
N GLY A 98 -12.52 -3.19 -5.67
CA GLY A 98 -11.95 -4.19 -6.57
C GLY A 98 -12.48 -4.04 -8.00
N THR A 99 -13.80 -3.83 -8.15
CA THR A 99 -14.43 -3.66 -9.47
C THR A 99 -13.92 -2.40 -10.16
N LEU A 100 -13.81 -1.29 -9.43
CA LEU A 100 -13.23 -0.05 -9.95
C LEU A 100 -11.78 -0.25 -10.40
N LEU A 101 -10.97 -0.93 -9.60
CA LEU A 101 -9.57 -1.23 -9.91
C LEU A 101 -9.40 -2.09 -11.16
N ILE A 102 -10.15 -3.19 -11.27
CA ILE A 102 -10.11 -4.04 -12.46
C ILE A 102 -10.58 -3.28 -13.69
N GLY A 103 -11.65 -2.48 -13.57
CA GLY A 103 -12.13 -1.62 -14.64
C GLY A 103 -11.04 -0.66 -15.13
N ALA A 104 -10.43 0.11 -14.23
CA ALA A 104 -9.35 1.04 -14.57
C ALA A 104 -8.12 0.33 -15.16
N THR A 105 -7.71 -0.79 -14.57
CA THR A 105 -6.59 -1.61 -15.06
C THR A 105 -6.84 -2.11 -16.48
N ARG A 106 -8.09 -2.50 -16.81
CA ARG A 106 -8.46 -2.94 -18.16
C ARG A 106 -8.28 -1.84 -19.21
N PHE A 107 -8.46 -0.57 -18.82
CA PHE A 107 -8.22 0.59 -19.66
C PHE A 107 -6.78 1.13 -19.56
N GLY A 108 -5.90 0.48 -18.80
CA GLY A 108 -4.52 0.93 -18.58
C GLY A 108 -4.42 2.22 -17.78
N LEU A 109 -5.44 2.56 -16.99
CA LEU A 109 -5.47 3.77 -16.17
C LEU A 109 -4.87 3.49 -14.79
N PRO A 110 -3.72 4.10 -14.43
CA PRO A 110 -3.17 3.97 -13.09
C PRO A 110 -4.02 4.78 -12.12
N ILE A 111 -4.76 4.11 -11.24
CA ILE A 111 -5.57 4.76 -10.20
C ILE A 111 -5.09 4.41 -8.80
N SER A 112 -5.50 5.20 -7.81
CA SER A 112 -5.14 4.99 -6.41
C SER A 112 -6.04 3.94 -5.76
N THR A 113 -5.43 2.82 -5.35
CA THR A 113 -6.07 1.75 -4.56
C THR A 113 -6.57 2.26 -3.21
N THR A 114 -5.82 3.17 -2.59
CA THR A 114 -6.17 3.79 -1.30
C THR A 114 -7.40 4.69 -1.43
N HIS A 115 -7.49 5.50 -2.51
CA HIS A 115 -8.68 6.33 -2.74
C HIS A 115 -9.91 5.46 -2.99
N ALA A 116 -9.76 4.37 -3.76
CA ALA A 116 -10.86 3.46 -4.07
C ALA A 116 -11.47 2.85 -2.79
N ILE A 117 -10.64 2.29 -1.90
CA ILE A 117 -11.16 1.64 -0.68
C ILE A 117 -11.68 2.63 0.36
N VAL A 118 -11.00 3.78 0.56
CA VAL A 118 -11.47 4.82 1.49
C VAL A 118 -12.79 5.40 0.99
N GLY A 119 -12.89 5.72 -0.30
CA GLY A 119 -14.13 6.21 -0.91
C GLY A 119 -15.28 5.21 -0.80
N ALA A 120 -15.00 3.92 -0.98
CA ALA A 120 -16.01 2.87 -0.84
C ALA A 120 -16.52 2.74 0.61
N ILE A 121 -15.62 2.79 1.60
CA ILE A 121 -16.00 2.75 3.04
C ILE A 121 -16.80 3.98 3.44
N VAL A 122 -16.37 5.18 3.02
CA VAL A 122 -17.10 6.44 3.27
C VAL A 122 -18.47 6.42 2.61
N GLY A 123 -18.56 5.94 1.36
CA GLY A 123 -19.82 5.80 0.64
C GLY A 123 -20.78 4.82 1.33
N PHE A 124 -20.28 3.67 1.78
CA PHE A 124 -21.03 2.74 2.61
C PHE A 124 -21.57 3.42 3.87
N GLY A 125 -20.71 4.07 4.66
CA GLY A 125 -21.13 4.74 5.90
C GLY A 125 -22.18 5.82 5.68
N ALA A 126 -22.01 6.64 4.64
CA ALA A 126 -22.93 7.71 4.29
C ALA A 126 -24.32 7.18 3.87
N VAL A 127 -24.37 6.04 3.17
CA VAL A 127 -25.64 5.43 2.72
C VAL A 127 -26.30 4.61 3.83
N ALA A 128 -25.52 3.86 4.62
CA ALA A 128 -26.06 2.92 5.60
C ALA A 128 -26.49 3.60 6.92
N ILE A 129 -25.80 4.66 7.33
CA ILE A 129 -26.04 5.33 8.62
C ILE A 129 -26.42 6.80 8.42
N GLY A 130 -25.80 7.45 7.44
CA GLY A 130 -25.94 8.87 7.17
C GLY A 130 -24.58 9.57 7.08
N ILE A 131 -24.56 10.72 6.41
CA ILE A 131 -23.32 11.46 6.15
C ILE A 131 -22.61 11.92 7.44
N ASP A 132 -23.38 12.16 8.50
CA ASP A 132 -22.88 12.64 9.80
C ASP A 132 -22.18 11.53 10.62
N ALA A 133 -22.41 10.25 10.28
CA ALA A 133 -21.76 9.13 10.95
C ALA A 133 -20.32 8.87 10.47
N VAL A 134 -19.91 9.55 9.39
CA VAL A 134 -18.53 9.51 8.88
C VAL A 134 -17.66 10.41 9.73
N ASN A 135 -16.50 9.91 10.15
CA ASN A 135 -15.52 10.71 10.86
C ASN A 135 -14.78 11.64 9.88
N TRP A 136 -15.40 12.77 9.55
CA TRP A 136 -14.86 13.77 8.63
C TRP A 136 -13.48 14.32 9.03
N PRO A 137 -13.19 14.58 10.32
CA PRO A 137 -11.84 14.94 10.73
C PRO A 137 -10.79 13.89 10.35
N LYS A 138 -11.11 12.60 10.51
CA LYS A 138 -10.20 11.50 10.13
C LYS A 138 -10.05 11.39 8.62
N VAL A 139 -11.16 11.47 7.88
CA VAL A 139 -11.14 11.45 6.41
C VAL A 139 -10.31 12.62 5.88
N LEU A 140 -10.48 13.83 6.43
CA LEU A 140 -9.67 14.99 6.08
C LEU A 140 -8.18 14.77 6.36
N GLN A 141 -7.83 14.18 7.51
CA GLN A 141 -6.45 13.82 7.82
C GLN A 141 -5.85 12.88 6.76
N ILE A 142 -6.62 11.87 6.34
CA ILE A 142 -6.21 10.94 5.27
C ILE A 142 -6.06 11.70 3.94
N SER A 143 -7.03 12.53 3.57
CA SER A 143 -6.99 13.30 2.32
C SER A 143 -5.84 14.30 2.27
N LEU A 144 -5.48 14.94 3.38
CA LEU A 144 -4.29 15.78 3.46
C LEU A 144 -3.02 14.99 3.13
N SER A 145 -2.93 13.74 3.58
CA SER A 145 -1.79 12.88 3.28
C SER A 145 -1.64 12.57 1.77
N TRP A 146 -2.74 12.57 1.02
CA TRP A 146 -2.72 12.34 -0.43
C TRP A 146 -2.11 13.50 -1.21
N ILE A 147 -2.14 14.71 -0.63
CA ILE A 147 -1.50 15.89 -1.21
C ILE A 147 -0.06 16.00 -0.72
N THR A 148 0.17 15.84 0.58
CA THR A 148 1.50 16.03 1.16
C THR A 148 2.49 14.96 0.71
N SER A 149 2.04 13.70 0.54
CA SER A 149 2.95 12.59 0.22
C SER A 149 3.59 12.72 -1.17
N PRO A 150 2.85 13.00 -2.26
CA PRO A 150 3.47 13.23 -3.57
C PRO A 150 4.39 14.46 -3.59
N LEU A 151 4.02 15.54 -2.90
CA LEU A 151 4.86 16.74 -2.81
C LEU A 151 6.19 16.45 -2.13
N LEU A 152 6.15 15.79 -0.98
CA LEU A 152 7.35 15.41 -0.24
C LEU A 152 8.20 14.42 -1.04
N ALA A 153 7.57 13.42 -1.67
CA ALA A 153 8.26 12.47 -2.55
C ALA A 153 8.96 13.18 -3.72
N GLY A 154 8.30 14.17 -4.34
CA GLY A 154 8.88 14.97 -5.41
C GLY A 154 10.10 15.78 -4.97
N VAL A 155 10.03 16.42 -3.79
CA VAL A 155 11.16 17.17 -3.22
C VAL A 155 12.34 16.24 -2.92
N ILE A 156 12.09 15.09 -2.29
CA ILE A 156 13.13 14.10 -1.98
C ILE A 156 13.73 13.52 -3.28
N ALA A 157 12.89 13.16 -4.25
CA ALA A 157 13.35 12.65 -5.54
C ALA A 157 14.22 13.68 -6.27
N PHE A 158 13.83 14.95 -6.27
CA PHE A 158 14.63 16.05 -6.84
C PHE A 158 15.98 16.17 -6.13
N ALA A 159 16.01 16.16 -4.80
CA ALA A 159 17.25 16.27 -4.03
C ALA A 159 18.20 15.09 -4.32
N ILE A 160 17.69 13.85 -4.32
CA ILE A 160 18.47 12.65 -4.65
C ILE A 160 18.98 12.72 -6.08
N PHE A 161 18.13 13.07 -7.05
CA PHE A 161 18.53 13.19 -8.45
C PHE A 161 19.60 14.28 -8.65
N HIS A 162 19.42 15.44 -8.02
CA HIS A 162 20.40 16.52 -8.05
C HIS A 162 21.77 16.08 -7.47
N LEU A 163 21.74 15.33 -6.37
CA LEU A 163 22.93 14.75 -5.77
C LEU A 163 23.62 13.76 -6.71
N ILE A 164 22.88 12.81 -7.28
CA ILE A 164 23.41 11.82 -8.24
C ILE A 164 23.98 12.53 -9.47
N ARG A 165 23.26 13.52 -10.00
CA ARG A 165 23.71 14.27 -11.18
C ARG A 165 25.02 15.01 -10.92
N SER A 166 25.13 15.72 -9.80
CA SER A 166 26.32 16.52 -9.46
C SER A 166 27.52 15.67 -9.05
N THR A 167 27.31 14.55 -8.36
CA THR A 167 28.38 13.70 -7.82
C THR A 167 28.82 12.57 -8.76
N ILE A 168 27.91 12.04 -9.59
CA ILE A 168 28.14 10.88 -10.45
C ILE A 168 28.06 11.27 -11.93
N LEU A 169 26.89 11.72 -12.41
CA LEU A 169 26.63 11.82 -13.86
C LEU A 169 27.45 12.91 -14.56
N ASN A 170 27.65 14.07 -13.92
CA ASN A 170 28.38 15.20 -14.51
C ASN A 170 29.91 15.14 -14.27
N LYS A 171 30.44 13.99 -13.85
CA LYS A 171 31.89 13.82 -13.65
C LYS A 171 32.54 13.18 -14.87
N SER A 172 33.85 13.39 -15.02
CA SER A 172 34.63 12.88 -16.14
C SER A 172 34.62 11.35 -16.25
N ASN A 173 34.49 10.64 -15.12
CA ASN A 173 34.36 9.19 -15.08
C ASN A 173 33.16 8.76 -14.20
N PRO A 174 31.93 8.75 -14.73
CA PRO A 174 30.74 8.39 -13.98
C PRO A 174 30.76 6.96 -13.45
N VAL A 175 31.39 6.03 -14.17
CA VAL A 175 31.49 4.61 -13.76
C VAL A 175 32.33 4.45 -12.51
N HIS A 176 33.45 5.17 -12.40
CA HIS A 176 34.23 5.20 -11.17
C HIS A 176 33.44 5.81 -10.01
N GLN A 177 32.70 6.89 -10.27
CA GLN A 177 31.92 7.59 -9.25
C GLN A 177 30.77 6.74 -8.70
N ILE A 178 30.02 6.03 -9.55
CA ILE A 178 28.97 5.13 -9.05
C ILE A 178 29.55 3.97 -8.24
N ARG A 179 30.74 3.45 -8.58
CA ARG A 179 31.41 2.44 -7.76
C ARG A 179 31.82 2.99 -6.39
N LYS A 180 32.19 4.26 -6.32
CA LYS A 180 32.59 4.94 -5.08
C LYS A 180 31.38 5.31 -4.20
N TYR A 181 30.36 5.95 -4.77
CA TYR A 181 29.21 6.50 -4.03
C TYR A 181 27.99 5.58 -3.99
N GLY A 182 27.86 4.68 -4.97
CA GLY A 182 26.74 3.72 -5.07
C GLY A 182 26.52 2.89 -3.81
N PRO A 183 27.57 2.32 -3.17
CA PRO A 183 27.40 1.57 -1.92
C PRO A 183 26.71 2.37 -0.81
N ALA A 184 26.95 3.67 -0.71
CA ALA A 184 26.28 4.52 0.28
C ALA A 184 24.78 4.67 -0.02
N PHE A 185 24.40 4.86 -1.30
CA PHE A 185 22.98 4.90 -1.68
C PHE A 185 22.26 3.60 -1.34
N PHE A 186 22.85 2.45 -1.69
CA PHE A 186 22.29 1.15 -1.34
C PHE A 186 22.20 0.94 0.17
N PHE A 187 23.24 1.33 0.92
CA PHE A 187 23.22 1.28 2.37
C PHE A 187 22.03 2.03 2.95
N PHE A 188 21.77 3.27 2.55
CA PHE A 188 20.64 4.03 3.06
C PHE A 188 19.29 3.39 2.71
N VAL A 189 19.14 2.83 1.50
CA VAL A 189 17.92 2.11 1.11
C VAL A 189 17.69 0.90 2.01
N PHE A 190 18.69 0.02 2.15
CA PHE A 190 18.58 -1.18 3.01
C PHE A 190 18.42 -0.81 4.48
N PHE A 191 19.08 0.24 4.95
CA PHE A 191 18.98 0.74 6.30
C PHE A 191 17.56 1.21 6.60
N ILE A 192 16.98 2.06 5.76
CA ILE A 192 15.61 2.56 5.95
C ILE A 192 14.59 1.40 5.90
N ILE A 193 14.69 0.50 4.92
CA ILE A 193 13.79 -0.66 4.82
C ILE A 193 13.95 -1.57 6.04
N GLY A 194 15.19 -1.79 6.50
CA GLY A 194 15.50 -2.56 7.70
C GLY A 194 14.89 -1.95 8.95
N LEU A 195 15.05 -0.64 9.17
CA LEU A 195 14.45 0.08 10.29
C LEU A 195 12.91 0.01 10.26
N VAL A 196 12.30 0.23 9.09
CA VAL A 196 10.83 0.16 8.97
C VAL A 196 10.33 -1.24 9.27
N THR A 197 10.99 -2.27 8.75
CA THR A 197 10.65 -3.67 9.04
C THR A 197 10.80 -3.97 10.52
N LEU A 198 11.89 -3.54 11.15
CA LEU A 198 12.19 -3.85 12.55
C LEU A 198 11.23 -3.14 13.51
N PHE A 199 10.97 -1.85 13.33
CA PHE A 199 10.18 -1.06 14.28
C PHE A 199 8.68 -1.06 14.03
N LYS A 200 8.27 -1.24 12.77
CA LYS A 200 6.84 -1.20 12.39
C LYS A 200 6.35 -2.57 11.94
N GLY A 201 7.22 -3.34 11.30
CA GLY A 201 6.82 -4.60 10.71
C GLY A 201 6.64 -5.74 11.70
N LEU A 202 7.64 -5.98 12.56
CA LEU A 202 7.69 -7.17 13.42
C LEU A 202 6.74 -7.16 14.62
N LYS A 203 5.91 -6.12 14.79
CA LYS A 203 4.97 -6.00 15.90
C LYS A 203 3.96 -7.15 15.98
N HIS A 204 3.56 -7.72 14.84
CA HIS A 204 2.63 -8.85 14.80
C HIS A 204 3.29 -10.20 15.17
N ILE A 205 4.60 -10.23 15.43
CA ILE A 205 5.37 -11.41 15.87
C ILE A 205 5.82 -11.26 17.34
N ASN A 206 5.24 -10.33 18.11
CA ASN A 206 5.60 -10.02 19.51
C ASN A 206 7.08 -9.64 19.72
N LEU A 207 7.73 -9.07 18.71
CA LEU A 207 9.04 -8.43 18.84
C LEU A 207 8.83 -6.91 18.89
N ASP A 208 8.47 -6.40 20.07
CA ASP A 208 8.48 -4.96 20.34
C ASP A 208 9.92 -4.54 20.68
N LEU A 209 10.63 -4.07 19.67
CA LEU A 209 11.92 -3.41 19.84
C LEU A 209 11.66 -1.91 19.86
N ASP A 210 11.07 -1.37 20.93
CA ASP A 210 10.85 0.06 21.03
C ASP A 210 12.19 0.78 21.31
N LEU A 211 12.49 1.83 20.55
CA LEU A 211 13.75 2.58 20.66
C LEU A 211 13.88 3.31 22.00
N MET A 212 12.78 3.46 22.74
CA MET A 212 12.76 4.10 24.06
C MET A 212 13.05 3.11 25.20
N GLU A 213 13.05 1.80 24.94
CA GLU A 213 13.31 0.76 25.95
C GLU A 213 14.73 0.17 25.86
N ALA A 214 15.54 0.58 24.87
CA ALA A 214 16.93 0.17 24.68
C ALA A 214 17.92 1.27 25.08
#